data_AF-D8FEC5-F1
#
_entry.id   AF-D8FEC5-F1
#
_cell.length_a   1.000
_cell.length_b   1.000
_cell.length_c   1.000
_cell.angle_alpha   90.00
_cell.angle_beta   90.00
_cell.angle_gamma   90.00
#
_symmetry.space_group_name_H-M   'P 1'
#
loop_
_entity.id
_entity.type
_entity.pdbx_description
1 polymer ?
#
loop_
_entity_poly.entity_id
_entity_poly.type
_entity_poly.pdbx_seq_one_letter_code
_entity_poly.pdbx_strand_id
1 'polypeptide(L)' 'MKHCSKESRKKCPAWEFQAQGPCWFLNGAFCDGKLCNSWDEKMEICGTCKVFKCVMEKKDNPETN' A
#
# COMPACT_ATOMS: atom_id res chain seq x y z
N MET A 1 -7.67 -6.03 1.48
CA MET A 1 -7.24 -5.79 0.08
C MET A 1 -8.02 -4.58 -0.49
N LYS A 2 -7.37 -3.59 -1.13
CA LYS A 2 -8.09 -2.50 -1.84
C LYS A 2 -8.31 -2.92 -3.29
N HIS A 3 -9.51 -2.74 -3.80
CA HIS A 3 -9.80 -2.85 -5.23
C HIS A 3 -9.28 -1.59 -5.93
N CYS A 4 -7.96 -1.46 -6.09
CA CYS A 4 -7.38 -0.40 -6.92
C CYS A 4 -7.92 -0.50 -8.36
N SER A 5 -8.02 0.61 -9.09
CA SER A 5 -8.51 0.59 -10.47
C SER A 5 -7.59 -0.25 -11.37
N LYS A 6 -8.10 -0.73 -12.51
CA LYS A 6 -7.29 -1.50 -13.47
C LYS A 6 -6.08 -0.69 -13.97
N GLU A 7 -6.25 0.61 -14.17
CA GLU A 7 -5.16 1.51 -14.60
C GLU A 7 -4.09 1.65 -13.52
N SER A 8 -4.47 1.83 -12.25
CA SER A 8 -3.51 1.89 -11.15
C SER A 8 -2.76 0.57 -10.98
N ARG A 9 -3.42 -0.57 -11.20
CA ARG A 9 -2.80 -1.91 -11.11
C ARG A 9 -1.76 -2.15 -12.21
N LYS A 10 -1.99 -1.66 -13.43
CA LYS A 10 -1.01 -1.77 -14.54
C LYS A 10 0.32 -1.06 -14.23
N LYS A 11 0.31 -0.08 -13.33
CA LYS A 11 1.49 0.70 -12.92
C LYS A 11 2.02 0.30 -11.54
N CYS A 12 1.53 -0.81 -10.97
CA CYS A 12 1.78 -1.20 -9.59
C CYS A 12 2.70 -2.43 -9.54
N PRO A 13 3.96 -2.29 -9.08
CA PRO A 13 4.88 -3.42 -8.95
C PRO A 13 4.32 -4.55 -8.08
N ALA A 14 3.69 -4.24 -6.95
CA ALA A 14 3.06 -5.27 -6.10
C ALA A 14 1.95 -6.05 -6.82
N TRP A 15 1.31 -5.46 -7.83
CA TRP A 15 0.31 -6.17 -8.64
C TRP A 15 0.98 -7.03 -9.72
N GLU A 16 2.00 -6.50 -10.38
CA GLU A 16 2.81 -7.22 -11.37
C GLU A 16 3.44 -8.49 -10.77
N PHE A 17 4.02 -8.38 -9.58
CA PHE A 17 4.63 -9.51 -8.87
C PHE A 17 3.64 -10.39 -8.09
N GLN A 18 2.32 -10.17 -8.26
CA GLN A 18 1.26 -10.87 -7.51
C GLN A 18 1.54 -10.94 -6.01
N ALA A 19 2.13 -9.88 -5.48
CA ALA A 19 2.70 -9.92 -4.16
C ALA A 19 1.58 -9.99 -3.12
N GLN A 20 1.66 -11.02 -2.27
CA GLN A 20 0.66 -11.29 -1.23
C GLN A 20 0.80 -10.34 -0.02
N GLY A 21 1.84 -9.49 0.00
CA GLY A 21 2.18 -8.57 1.09
C GLY A 21 1.57 -7.16 0.96
N PRO A 22 1.83 -6.28 1.94
CA PRO A 22 1.33 -4.91 1.92
C PRO A 22 1.94 -4.10 0.77
N CYS A 23 1.10 -3.58 -0.13
CA CYS A 23 1.58 -2.81 -1.27
C CYS A 23 2.41 -1.59 -0.88
N TRP A 24 2.18 -1.00 0.30
CA TRP A 24 2.95 0.16 0.79
C TRP A 24 4.44 -0.15 1.03
N PHE A 25 4.78 -1.40 1.32
CA PHE A 25 6.16 -1.85 1.51
C PHE A 25 6.81 -2.21 0.18
N LEU A 26 6.07 -2.92 -0.67
CA LEU A 26 6.57 -3.48 -1.93
C LEU A 26 6.69 -2.46 -3.06
N ASN A 27 5.82 -1.45 -3.08
CA ASN A 27 5.75 -0.53 -4.21
C ASN A 27 6.86 0.53 -4.23
N GLY A 28 7.80 0.53 -3.27
CA GLY A 28 8.93 1.47 -3.25
C GLY A 28 8.43 2.92 -3.27
N ALA A 29 8.48 3.57 -4.44
CA ALA A 29 8.02 4.93 -4.70
C ALA A 29 6.57 5.03 -5.23
N PHE A 30 5.79 3.96 -5.30
CA PHE A 30 4.44 3.98 -5.89
C PHE A 30 3.31 3.82 -4.85
N CYS A 31 2.24 4.59 -4.99
CA CYS A 31 0.97 4.33 -4.29
C CYS A 31 -0.23 4.77 -5.15
N ASP A 32 -1.29 3.97 -5.19
CA ASP A 32 -2.50 4.21 -5.98
C ASP A 32 -2.27 4.45 -7.49
N GLY A 33 -1.15 3.95 -8.03
CA GLY A 33 -0.74 4.18 -9.42
C GLY A 33 -0.04 5.51 -9.67
N LYS A 34 0.29 6.26 -8.61
CA LYS A 34 1.10 7.48 -8.66
C LYS A 34 2.54 7.16 -8.25
N LEU A 35 3.49 7.70 -9.00
CA LEU A 35 4.89 7.79 -8.58
C LEU A 35 5.01 8.92 -7.56
N CYS A 36 5.66 8.63 -6.44
CA CYS A 36 5.96 9.55 -5.36
C CYS A 36 7.47 9.86 -5.45
N ASN A 37 7.84 11.13 -5.46
CA ASN A 37 9.23 11.58 -5.65
C ASN A 37 10.04 11.51 -4.35
N SER A 38 9.35 11.45 -3.21
CA SER A 38 9.97 11.30 -1.89
C SER A 38 9.23 10.26 -1.04
N TRP A 39 9.91 9.81 0.01
CA TRP A 39 9.31 8.96 1.01
C TRP A 39 8.16 9.66 1.75
N ASP A 40 8.33 10.93 2.09
CA ASP A 40 7.31 11.72 2.79
C ASP A 40 6.02 11.85 1.97
N GLU A 41 6.14 12.16 0.67
CA GLU A 41 5.00 12.21 -0.26
C GLU A 41 4.29 10.86 -0.33
N LYS A 42 5.06 9.77 -0.39
CA LYS A 42 4.49 8.43 -0.37
C LYS A 42 3.72 8.16 0.93
N MET A 43 4.27 8.54 2.07
CA MET A 43 3.65 8.27 3.37
C MET A 43 2.39 9.12 3.59
N GLU A 44 2.34 10.33 3.04
CA GLU A 44 1.11 11.15 3.02
C GLU A 44 0.00 10.45 2.23
N ILE A 45 0.30 9.98 1.01
CA ILE A 45 -0.66 9.26 0.17
C ILE A 45 -1.06 7.94 0.82
N CYS A 46 -0.09 7.16 1.32
CA CYS A 46 -0.35 5.90 2.01
C CYS A 46 -1.21 6.11 3.25
N GLY A 47 -1.02 7.21 3.99
CA GLY A 47 -1.83 7.58 5.15
C GLY A 47 -3.33 7.69 4.85
N THR A 48 -3.71 8.00 3.62
CA THR A 48 -5.11 8.02 3.17
C THR A 48 -5.62 6.64 2.68
N CYS A 49 -4.72 5.71 2.41
CA CYS A 49 -5.04 4.41 1.81
C CYS A 49 -5.57 3.42 2.84
N LYS A 50 -6.77 2.85 2.60
CA LYS A 50 -7.38 1.85 3.50
C LYS A 50 -6.53 0.60 3.74
N VAL A 51 -5.68 0.21 2.77
CA VAL A 51 -4.77 -0.95 2.94
C VAL A 51 -3.68 -0.61 3.93
N PHE A 52 -3.11 0.59 3.83
CA PHE A 52 -2.08 1.05 4.74
C PHE A 52 -2.65 1.20 6.16
N LYS A 53 -3.80 1.88 6.31
CA LYS A 53 -4.50 2.01 7.60
C LYS A 53 -4.77 0.65 8.24
N CYS A 54 -5.34 -0.29 7.50
CA CYS A 54 -5.63 -1.64 8.00
C CYS A 54 -4.38 -2.40 8.50
N VAL A 55 -3.21 -2.16 7.88
CA VAL A 55 -1.94 -2.76 8.33
C VAL A 55 -1.40 -2.08 9.58
N MET A 56 -1.57 -0.75 9.69
CA MET A 56 -1.06 0.03 10.82
C MET A 56 -1.98 -0.04 12.07
N GLU A 57 -3.29 -0.18 11.89
CA GLU A 57 -4.29 -0.33 12.96
C GLU A 57 -4.21 -1.70 13.68
N LYS A 58 -3.44 -2.65 13.16
CA LYS A 58 -3.23 -3.98 13.77
C LYS A 58 -2.33 -3.98 15.02
N LYS A 59 -1.95 -2.83 15.57
CA LYS A 59 -0.96 -2.74 16.67
C LYS A 59 -1.51 -2.54 18.10
N ASP A 60 -2.82 -2.66 18.32
CA ASP A 60 -3.40 -2.64 19.68
C ASP A 60 -4.29 -3.86 19.99
N ASN A 61 -3.88 -5.08 19.59
CA ASN A 61 -4.49 -6.31 20.13
C ASN A 61 -3.41 -7.29 20.61
N PRO A 62 -3.14 -7.40 21.92
CA PRO A 62 -2.21 -8.38 22.48
C PRO A 62 -2.80 -9.80 22.55
N GLU A 63 -3.66 -10.21 21.62
CA GLU A 63 -4.24 -11.55 21.62
C GLU A 63 -4.50 -12.07 20.19
N THR A 64 -3.57 -12.87 19.69
CA THR A 64 -3.91 -14.03 18.85
C THR A 64 -3.02 -15.18 19.28
N ASN A 65 -3.68 -16.11 19.99
CA ASN A 65 -3.31 -17.47 20.38
C ASN A 65 -2.58 -18.25 19.28
#